data_AF-A0A7S4JUA3-F1
#
_entry.id   AF-A0A7S4JUA3-F1
#
_cell.length_a   1.000
_cell.length_b   1.000
_cell.length_c   1.000
_cell.angle_alpha   90.00
_cell.angle_beta   90.00
_cell.angle_gamma   90.00
#
_symmetry.space_group_name_H-M   'P 1'
#
loop_
_entity.id
_entity.type
_entity.pdbx_description
1 polymer ?
#
loop_
_entity_poly.entity_id
_entity_poly.type
_entity_poly.pdbx_seq_one_letter_code
_entity_poly.pdbx_strand_id
1 'polypeptide(L)'
;MAGATAARGGQAGGLVTVLSNGTGHRTRYVPSKRADLASGLLFRFRLGFVVNAIYGFFASLFRAFFCCFYLCRNRIMKSSQYKKAVCRMFLGHTRFATSSAPRLNESHPHRFSGPQTVRVWRVGGQGWEATDENYEVYVTHNGDFDYWELFDSLRTQKDLGRWLQNVLNMHKTIASCDSVKVAGMMELLRTQGIWKHSIRLAYQTSVQPSFQHTLNGEMLLEESLLNQITAIAENIFQQHVTGVPASSVLQDSRQVKDLIAVLAKAWYDIGGELRNRCGTCELLAQHSICYFLENDIFTALDKFLSCAHGSFGITACCTLDPNVVAIASRGQAMSVSFNEDLGVVLWGSEASAQMVPIGLVSGGGRGGGGRDIESQGGQSNMVPKCTHRHDLDEDGGEVIEIAICTNTQDRMAQEAAWCASGRMQVQFGESSPNFGRFSPFSMQNNLFLRVHRQKEQGFMPKEKFIAPETLLSLVGVGGDGPSLSRDASQAKDKVAADLADIPPILSFLRKEFSEQNGKNRTTSRHFFKMIRQKVLDKEQCKGDDAKRLMIDVLVTGAEASLWLREQFASHLPPLLPTLRLLPLSSNKI
;
A
#
# COMPACT_ATOMS: atom_id res chain seq x y z
N MET A 1 -14.83 -13.22 -1.26
CA MET A 1 -14.04 -12.81 -0.08
C MET A 1 -13.95 -14.02 0.82
N ALA A 2 -12.75 -14.57 0.96
CA ALA A 2 -12.48 -15.69 1.84
C ALA A 2 -12.65 -15.27 3.30
N GLY A 3 -13.18 -16.16 4.14
CA GLY A 3 -13.31 -15.94 5.57
C GLY A 3 -11.94 -15.87 6.22
N ALA A 4 -11.44 -14.66 6.46
CA ALA A 4 -10.25 -14.44 7.26
C ALA A 4 -10.61 -14.65 8.74
N THR A 5 -9.90 -15.56 9.37
CA THR A 5 -10.04 -16.06 10.74
C THR A 5 -10.20 -14.98 11.80
N ALA A 6 -11.25 -15.15 12.62
CA ALA A 6 -11.46 -14.44 13.88
C ALA A 6 -10.50 -14.96 14.96
N ALA A 7 -9.22 -14.57 14.90
CA ALA A 7 -8.26 -14.85 15.95
C ALA A 7 -7.72 -13.55 16.56
N ARG A 8 -8.24 -13.23 17.75
CA ARG A 8 -7.74 -12.34 18.81
C ARG A 8 -6.85 -11.15 18.37
N GLY A 9 -7.51 -10.02 18.15
CA GLY A 9 -6.97 -8.68 17.99
C GLY A 9 -8.11 -7.73 17.65
N GLY A 10 -7.98 -6.44 17.93
CA GLY A 10 -8.95 -5.45 17.43
C GLY A 10 -8.84 -5.36 15.91
N GLN A 11 -9.56 -6.20 15.18
CA GLN A 11 -9.57 -6.15 13.72
C GLN A 11 -10.39 -4.93 13.29
N ALA A 12 -9.88 -4.18 12.32
CA ALA A 12 -10.62 -3.15 11.61
C ALA A 12 -10.32 -3.28 10.14
N GLY A 13 -11.30 -3.02 9.28
CA GLY A 13 -11.09 -3.13 7.85
C GLY A 13 -11.88 -2.11 7.08
N GLY A 14 -11.50 -1.94 5.83
CA GLY A 14 -12.27 -1.15 4.90
C GLY A 14 -12.05 -1.61 3.48
N LEU A 15 -12.92 -1.11 2.62
CA LEU A 15 -12.99 -1.41 1.22
C LEU A 15 -13.18 -0.09 0.47
N VAL A 16 -12.42 0.09 -0.59
CA VAL A 16 -12.66 1.10 -1.62
C VAL A 16 -13.04 0.38 -2.89
N THR A 17 -14.06 0.90 -3.55
CA THR A 17 -14.45 0.51 -4.89
C THR A 17 -14.22 1.68 -5.82
N VAL A 18 -13.42 1.48 -6.86
CA VAL A 18 -13.23 2.49 -7.91
C VAL A 18 -14.09 2.11 -9.11
N LEU A 19 -14.94 3.04 -9.52
CA LEU A 19 -15.85 2.88 -10.64
C LEU A 19 -15.25 3.43 -11.93
N SER A 20 -15.73 2.95 -13.07
CA SER A 20 -15.27 3.33 -14.41
C SER A 20 -15.46 4.80 -14.76
N ASN A 21 -16.21 5.56 -13.96
CA ASN A 21 -16.43 7.00 -14.10
C ASN A 21 -15.52 7.84 -13.18
N GLY A 22 -14.48 7.23 -12.58
CA GLY A 22 -13.55 7.93 -11.67
C GLY A 22 -14.15 8.24 -10.30
N THR A 23 -15.23 7.57 -9.89
CA THR A 23 -15.79 7.73 -8.55
C THR A 23 -15.29 6.64 -7.61
N GLY A 24 -14.84 7.04 -6.42
CA GLY A 24 -14.42 6.15 -5.35
C GLY A 24 -15.51 6.02 -4.28
N HIS A 25 -15.87 4.78 -3.94
CA HIS A 25 -16.78 4.50 -2.83
C HIS A 25 -16.02 3.79 -1.71
N ARG A 26 -15.82 4.51 -0.60
CA ARG A 26 -15.12 3.99 0.56
C ARG A 26 -16.08 3.59 1.68
N THR A 27 -15.93 2.35 2.14
CA THR A 27 -16.63 1.80 3.30
C THR A 27 -15.63 1.34 4.35
N ARG A 28 -15.90 1.61 5.63
CA ARG A 28 -15.10 1.14 6.76
C ARG A 28 -15.98 0.38 7.74
N TYR A 29 -15.41 -0.63 8.40
CA TYR A 29 -16.09 -1.41 9.41
C TYR A 29 -15.14 -1.80 10.55
N VAL A 30 -15.64 -1.65 11.77
CA VAL A 30 -15.00 -2.15 12.98
C VAL A 30 -15.99 -3.15 13.60
N PRO A 31 -15.72 -4.45 13.52
CA PRO A 31 -16.57 -5.48 14.10
C PRO A 31 -16.53 -5.39 15.63
N SER A 32 -17.62 -5.80 16.27
CA SER A 32 -17.56 -6.21 17.67
C SER A 32 -16.74 -7.51 17.77
N LYS A 33 -16.23 -7.86 18.96
CA LYS A 33 -15.31 -9.00 19.19
C LYS A 33 -15.77 -10.37 18.63
N ARG A 34 -17.02 -10.51 18.18
CA ARG A 34 -17.63 -11.76 17.68
C ARG A 34 -18.21 -11.64 16.26
N ALA A 35 -18.07 -10.49 15.59
CA ALA A 35 -18.61 -10.28 14.25
C ALA A 35 -17.56 -10.58 13.17
N ASP A 36 -17.98 -11.24 12.10
CA ASP A 36 -17.14 -11.48 10.93
C ASP A 36 -16.93 -10.17 10.14
N LEU A 37 -15.66 -9.77 10.00
CA LEU A 37 -15.26 -8.53 9.32
C LEU A 37 -15.68 -8.52 7.86
N ALA A 38 -15.50 -9.64 7.16
CA ALA A 38 -15.81 -9.75 5.74
C ALA A 38 -17.32 -9.61 5.49
N SER A 39 -18.15 -10.31 6.27
CA SER A 39 -19.61 -10.22 6.20
C SER A 39 -20.11 -8.81 6.54
N GLY A 40 -19.53 -8.17 7.56
CA GLY A 40 -19.91 -6.80 7.94
C GLY A 40 -19.54 -5.75 6.87
N LEU A 41 -18.35 -5.87 6.27
CA LEU A 41 -17.95 -5.03 5.14
C LEU A 41 -18.84 -5.26 3.92
N LEU A 42 -19.13 -6.51 3.57
CA LEU A 42 -19.99 -6.84 2.43
C LEU A 42 -21.41 -6.32 2.63
N PHE A 43 -21.97 -6.45 3.85
CA PHE A 43 -23.28 -5.93 4.18
C PHE A 43 -23.33 -4.40 4.03
N ARG A 44 -22.37 -3.67 4.61
CA ARG A 44 -22.30 -2.21 4.49
C ARG A 44 -22.09 -1.76 3.05
N PHE A 45 -21.26 -2.48 2.30
CA PHE A 45 -21.05 -2.23 0.89
C PHE A 45 -22.33 -2.38 0.06
N ARG A 46 -23.03 -3.52 0.22
CA ARG A 46 -24.32 -3.76 -0.45
C ARG A 46 -25.37 -2.72 -0.07
N LEU A 47 -25.45 -2.37 1.21
CA LEU A 47 -26.37 -1.36 1.69
C LEU A 47 -26.06 0.02 1.08
N GLY A 48 -24.80 0.43 1.05
CA GLY A 48 -24.38 1.70 0.45
C GLY A 48 -24.73 1.78 -1.05
N PHE A 49 -24.54 0.67 -1.78
CA PHE A 49 -24.89 0.62 -3.21
C PHE A 49 -26.40 0.68 -3.43
N VAL A 50 -27.19 -0.04 -2.62
CA VAL A 50 -28.66 -0.02 -2.67
C VAL A 50 -29.19 1.36 -2.30
N VAL A 51 -28.68 1.97 -1.24
CA VAL A 51 -29.06 3.32 -0.81
C VAL A 51 -28.73 4.33 -1.91
N ASN A 52 -27.53 4.31 -2.50
CA ASN A 52 -27.19 5.21 -3.60
C ASN A 52 -28.04 4.98 -4.86
N ALA A 53 -28.38 3.73 -5.18
CA ALA A 53 -29.28 3.42 -6.29
C ALA A 53 -30.71 3.93 -6.02
N ILE A 54 -31.21 3.77 -4.79
CA ILE A 54 -32.53 4.24 -4.37
C ILE A 54 -32.58 5.77 -4.31
N TYR A 55 -31.57 6.43 -3.72
CA TYR A 55 -31.48 7.90 -3.70
C TYR A 55 -31.29 8.48 -5.10
N GLY A 56 -30.50 7.83 -5.97
CA GLY A 56 -30.40 8.21 -7.38
C GLY A 56 -31.74 8.07 -8.10
N PHE A 57 -32.50 7.01 -7.82
CA PHE A 57 -33.84 6.80 -8.36
C PHE A 57 -34.82 7.86 -7.85
N PHE A 58 -34.88 8.14 -6.54
CA PHE A 58 -35.75 9.16 -5.96
C PHE A 58 -35.33 10.58 -6.33
N ALA A 59 -34.03 10.89 -6.43
CA ALA A 59 -33.55 12.19 -6.90
C ALA A 59 -33.85 12.41 -8.39
N SER A 60 -33.79 11.36 -9.20
CA SER A 60 -34.25 11.39 -10.59
C SER A 60 -35.76 11.48 -10.69
N LEU A 61 -36.51 10.84 -9.78
CA LEU A 61 -37.97 10.93 -9.70
C LEU A 61 -38.40 12.33 -9.25
N PHE A 62 -37.73 12.93 -8.27
CA PHE A 62 -37.96 14.31 -7.80
C PHE A 62 -37.56 15.34 -8.86
N ARG A 63 -36.44 15.14 -9.57
CA ARG A 63 -36.09 15.97 -10.74
C ARG A 63 -37.10 15.81 -11.86
N ALA A 64 -37.59 14.60 -12.13
CA ALA A 64 -38.65 14.38 -13.12
C ALA A 64 -39.98 15.01 -12.68
N PHE A 65 -40.33 14.95 -11.39
CA PHE A 65 -41.55 15.55 -10.86
C PHE A 65 -41.51 17.08 -10.89
N PHE A 66 -40.36 17.70 -10.59
CA PHE A 66 -40.19 19.15 -10.71
C PHE A 66 -39.97 19.61 -12.16
N CYS A 67 -39.32 18.82 -13.02
CA CYS A 67 -39.23 19.12 -14.45
C CYS A 67 -40.59 18.96 -15.16
N CYS A 68 -41.44 18.03 -14.72
CA CYS A 68 -42.81 17.88 -15.23
C CYS A 68 -43.72 19.06 -14.88
N PHE A 69 -43.41 19.83 -13.83
CA PHE A 69 -44.19 21.03 -13.49
C PHE A 69 -43.67 22.31 -14.15
N TYR A 70 -42.42 22.35 -14.62
CA TYR A 70 -41.86 23.58 -15.20
C TYR A 70 -41.73 23.57 -16.72
N LEU A 71 -41.48 22.44 -17.39
CA LEU A 71 -41.26 22.45 -18.84
C LEU A 71 -41.65 21.11 -19.49
N CYS A 72 -42.91 20.97 -19.87
CA CYS A 72 -43.21 20.13 -21.02
C CYS A 72 -42.86 20.89 -22.31
N ARG A 73 -42.31 20.15 -23.28
CA ARG A 73 -42.30 20.45 -24.73
C ARG A 73 -41.02 21.07 -25.32
N ASN A 74 -39.89 20.37 -25.17
CA ASN A 74 -39.00 19.95 -26.29
C ASN A 74 -37.57 19.57 -25.81
N ARG A 75 -37.34 18.30 -25.45
CA ARG A 75 -36.04 17.55 -25.52
C ARG A 75 -36.04 16.31 -24.61
N ILE A 76 -36.95 15.38 -24.82
CA ILE A 76 -36.88 14.05 -24.18
C ILE A 76 -37.06 12.99 -25.26
N MET A 77 -36.00 12.77 -26.05
CA MET A 77 -35.79 11.63 -26.96
C MET A 77 -34.29 11.52 -27.30
N LYS A 78 -33.40 11.78 -26.31
CA LYS A 78 -31.95 11.51 -26.37
C LYS A 78 -31.39 10.95 -25.05
N SER A 79 -32.20 10.26 -24.23
CA SER A 79 -31.68 9.59 -23.03
C SER A 79 -31.26 8.15 -23.36
N SER A 80 -30.18 7.98 -24.13
CA SER A 80 -29.53 6.67 -24.35
C SER A 80 -28.15 6.59 -23.68
N GLN A 81 -27.94 7.25 -22.53
CA GLN A 81 -26.57 7.37 -21.99
C GLN A 81 -26.44 7.38 -20.45
N TYR A 82 -27.31 6.69 -19.72
CA TYR A 82 -26.87 6.19 -18.42
C TYR A 82 -25.96 4.97 -18.67
N LYS A 83 -24.71 5.22 -19.07
CA LYS A 83 -23.66 4.19 -19.04
C LYS A 83 -23.55 3.76 -17.57
N LYS A 84 -24.00 2.53 -17.28
CA LYS A 84 -23.94 1.93 -15.96
C LYS A 84 -22.48 1.93 -15.51
N ALA A 85 -22.14 2.62 -14.44
CA ALA A 85 -20.78 2.65 -13.92
C ALA A 85 -20.35 1.23 -13.54
N VAL A 86 -19.25 0.77 -14.11
CA VAL A 86 -18.72 -0.58 -13.90
C VAL A 86 -17.68 -0.52 -12.79
N CYS A 87 -17.75 -1.42 -11.80
CA CYS A 87 -16.68 -1.57 -10.82
C CYS A 87 -15.41 -2.05 -11.53
N ARG A 88 -14.32 -1.29 -11.40
CA ARG A 88 -13.01 -1.63 -11.97
C ARG A 88 -12.09 -2.29 -10.95
N MET A 89 -12.19 -1.89 -9.68
CA MET A 89 -11.26 -2.32 -8.66
C MET A 89 -11.92 -2.43 -7.29
N PHE A 90 -11.52 -3.46 -6.55
CA PHE A 90 -11.75 -3.61 -5.13
C PHE A 90 -10.42 -3.54 -4.40
N LEU A 91 -10.23 -2.49 -3.60
CA LEU A 91 -9.05 -2.33 -2.74
C LEU A 91 -9.50 -2.46 -1.29
N GLY A 92 -9.09 -3.56 -0.64
CA GLY A 92 -9.43 -3.83 0.75
C GLY A 92 -8.18 -4.01 1.60
N HIS A 93 -8.32 -3.78 2.90
CA HIS A 93 -7.26 -4.09 3.85
C HIS A 93 -7.85 -4.41 5.23
N THR A 94 -7.36 -5.48 5.82
CA THR A 94 -7.64 -5.87 7.19
C THR A 94 -6.46 -5.47 8.06
N ARG A 95 -6.67 -4.53 8.97
CA ARG A 95 -5.62 -4.07 9.87
C ARG A 95 -5.62 -4.89 11.15
N PHE A 96 -4.44 -5.38 11.52
CA PHE A 96 -4.16 -5.88 12.85
C PHE A 96 -3.57 -4.74 13.71
N ALA A 97 -4.37 -4.19 14.62
CA ALA A 97 -3.88 -3.13 15.50
C ALA A 97 -3.10 -3.71 16.68
N THR A 98 -1.97 -3.08 17.02
CA THR A 98 -1.19 -3.36 18.23
C THR A 98 -1.85 -2.80 19.49
N SER A 99 -2.83 -1.90 19.33
CA SER A 99 -3.68 -1.37 20.39
C SER A 99 -4.91 -2.25 20.62
N SER A 100 -5.39 -2.31 21.86
CA SER A 100 -6.53 -3.14 22.27
C SER A 100 -7.90 -2.65 21.78
N ALA A 101 -7.98 -1.43 21.22
CA ALA A 101 -9.22 -0.81 20.77
C ALA A 101 -9.14 -0.41 19.29
N PRO A 102 -9.82 -1.13 18.37
CA PRO A 102 -9.87 -0.75 16.97
C PRO A 102 -10.67 0.55 16.81
N ARG A 103 -10.16 1.48 16.00
CA ARG A 103 -10.82 2.75 15.70
C ARG A 103 -11.15 2.87 14.22
N LEU A 104 -12.32 3.45 13.92
CA LEU A 104 -12.79 3.59 12.55
C LEU A 104 -11.84 4.48 11.72
N ASN A 105 -11.39 5.61 12.28
CA ASN A 105 -10.48 6.56 11.62
C ASN A 105 -9.12 5.95 11.24
N GLU A 106 -8.75 4.86 11.91
CA GLU A 106 -7.52 4.09 11.83
C GLU A 106 -7.62 2.86 10.90
N SER A 107 -8.77 2.64 10.28
CA SER A 107 -8.96 1.59 9.27
C SER A 107 -8.66 2.09 7.85
N HIS A 108 -7.97 1.25 7.09
CA HIS A 108 -7.65 1.41 5.67
C HIS A 108 -8.88 1.28 4.77
N PRO A 109 -8.78 1.54 3.44
CA PRO A 109 -7.68 2.23 2.73
C PRO A 109 -7.62 3.72 3.07
N HIS A 110 -6.51 4.24 3.59
CA HIS A 110 -6.40 5.63 4.01
C HIS A 110 -6.43 6.63 2.85
N ARG A 111 -6.88 7.85 3.16
CA ARG A 111 -6.77 9.05 2.33
C ARG A 111 -6.33 10.18 3.24
N PHE A 112 -5.64 11.18 2.71
CA PHE A 112 -5.23 12.35 3.47
C PHE A 112 -6.32 13.42 3.44
N SER A 113 -6.66 13.90 2.24
CA SER A 113 -7.78 14.81 2.02
C SER A 113 -9.10 14.07 1.72
N GLY A 114 -10.22 14.79 1.81
CA GLY A 114 -11.50 14.34 1.27
C GLY A 114 -11.55 14.40 -0.26
N PRO A 115 -12.69 14.05 -0.88
CA PRO A 115 -12.87 14.19 -2.32
C PRO A 115 -12.67 15.64 -2.76
N GLN A 116 -11.91 15.84 -3.83
CA GLN A 116 -11.63 17.15 -4.42
C GLN A 116 -12.05 17.16 -5.88
N THR A 117 -12.55 18.28 -6.37
CA THR A 117 -12.66 18.52 -7.81
C THR A 117 -11.40 19.22 -8.28
N VAL A 118 -10.72 18.64 -9.27
CA VAL A 118 -9.49 19.19 -9.84
C VAL A 118 -9.62 19.25 -11.36
N ARG A 119 -8.99 20.26 -11.96
CA ARG A 119 -8.88 20.38 -13.42
C ARG A 119 -7.70 19.53 -13.90
N VAL A 120 -7.98 18.57 -14.77
CA VAL A 120 -7.02 17.58 -15.26
C VAL A 120 -6.86 17.73 -16.76
N TRP A 121 -5.63 17.77 -17.22
CA TRP A 121 -5.26 17.72 -18.62
C TRP A 121 -4.92 16.28 -19.02
N ARG A 122 -5.53 15.81 -20.11
CA ARG A 122 -5.21 14.53 -20.72
C ARG A 122 -5.11 14.66 -22.23
N VAL A 123 -4.38 13.74 -22.84
CA VAL A 123 -4.38 13.55 -24.28
C VAL A 123 -5.65 12.81 -24.70
N GLY A 124 -6.54 13.50 -25.39
CA GLY A 124 -7.71 12.96 -26.08
C GLY A 124 -7.46 12.71 -27.56
N GLY A 125 -8.50 12.29 -28.28
CA GLY A 125 -8.40 11.96 -29.71
C GLY A 125 -8.14 13.16 -30.63
N GLN A 126 -8.40 14.39 -30.16
CA GLN A 126 -8.18 15.62 -30.92
C GLN A 126 -7.03 16.50 -30.39
N GLY A 127 -6.28 16.03 -29.40
CA GLY A 127 -5.24 16.83 -28.75
C GLY A 127 -5.34 16.79 -27.24
N TRP A 128 -4.77 17.78 -26.58
CA TRP A 128 -4.89 17.95 -25.13
C TRP A 128 -6.24 18.56 -24.76
N GLU A 129 -6.90 17.96 -23.77
CA GLU A 129 -8.20 18.37 -23.27
C GLU A 129 -8.15 18.53 -21.75
N ALA A 130 -8.84 19.56 -21.24
CA ALA A 130 -8.94 19.84 -19.81
C ALA A 130 -10.36 19.54 -19.30
N THR A 131 -10.46 18.72 -18.26
CA THR A 131 -11.72 18.28 -17.65
C THR A 131 -11.68 18.46 -16.13
N ASP A 132 -12.82 18.81 -15.53
CA ASP A 132 -12.95 18.84 -14.07
C ASP A 132 -13.38 17.45 -13.58
N GLU A 133 -12.53 16.83 -12.75
CA GLU A 133 -12.69 15.44 -12.32
C GLU A 133 -12.56 15.28 -10.81
N ASN A 134 -13.14 14.19 -10.29
CA ASN A 134 -12.99 13.83 -8.88
C ASN A 134 -11.59 13.26 -8.64
N TYR A 135 -10.88 13.84 -7.69
CA TYR A 135 -9.55 13.42 -7.25
C TYR A 135 -9.58 12.92 -5.83
N GLU A 136 -9.24 11.64 -5.68
CA GLU A 136 -8.97 10.98 -4.42
C GLU A 136 -7.82 10.00 -4.62
N VAL A 137 -6.97 9.91 -3.61
CA VAL A 137 -5.93 8.89 -3.51
C VAL A 137 -6.24 7.97 -2.33
N TYR A 138 -6.15 6.68 -2.57
CA TYR A 138 -6.37 5.65 -1.56
C TYR A 138 -5.12 4.80 -1.39
N VAL A 139 -4.73 4.59 -0.14
CA VAL A 139 -3.56 3.80 0.23
C VAL A 139 -3.92 2.69 1.20
N THR A 140 -3.51 1.46 0.91
CA THR A 140 -3.37 0.39 1.90
C THR A 140 -1.91 0.23 2.26
N HIS A 141 -1.64 -0.01 3.54
CA HIS A 141 -0.30 -0.03 4.09
C HIS A 141 -0.22 -1.16 5.12
N ASN A 142 0.65 -2.13 4.84
CA ASN A 142 1.01 -3.21 5.75
C ASN A 142 2.44 -3.00 6.24
N GLY A 143 2.68 -3.06 7.54
CA GLY A 143 3.99 -2.74 8.14
C GLY A 143 4.05 -1.34 8.75
N ASP A 144 5.27 -0.83 8.92
CA ASP A 144 5.58 0.39 9.65
C ASP A 144 6.44 1.34 8.78
N PHE A 145 5.98 2.59 8.65
CA PHE A 145 6.70 3.67 7.97
C PHE A 145 7.31 4.63 9.00
N ASP A 146 8.65 4.70 9.02
CA ASP A 146 9.39 5.38 10.09
C ASP A 146 9.79 6.81 9.69
N TYR A 147 10.51 6.93 8.57
CA TYR A 147 11.11 8.20 8.13
C TYR A 147 10.96 8.43 6.64
N TRP A 148 11.03 9.71 6.25
CA TRP A 148 11.16 10.12 4.86
C TRP A 148 12.28 11.15 4.72
N GLU A 149 13.15 10.97 3.74
CA GLU A 149 14.23 11.91 3.45
C GLU A 149 13.66 13.17 2.77
N LEU A 150 13.83 14.33 3.42
CA LEU A 150 13.30 15.61 2.97
C LEU A 150 14.13 16.77 3.50
N PHE A 151 14.60 17.63 2.58
CA PHE A 151 15.61 18.66 2.83
C PHE A 151 16.87 18.04 3.47
N ASP A 152 17.47 17.07 2.76
CA ASP A 152 18.73 16.38 3.11
C ASP A 152 18.77 15.84 4.54
N SER A 153 17.62 15.37 5.04
CA SER A 153 17.47 14.91 6.42
C SER A 153 16.30 13.94 6.55
N LEU A 154 16.45 12.97 7.44
CA LEU A 154 15.37 12.05 7.79
C LEU A 154 14.32 12.76 8.64
N ARG A 155 13.08 12.77 8.16
CA ARG A 155 11.92 13.32 8.88
C ARG A 155 11.07 12.19 9.41
N THR A 156 10.73 12.24 10.70
CA THR A 156 9.81 11.25 11.29
C THR A 156 8.45 11.35 10.63
N GLN A 157 7.67 10.26 10.62
CA GLN A 157 6.28 10.31 10.16
C GLN A 157 5.42 11.37 10.88
N LYS A 158 5.77 11.73 12.13
CA LYS A 158 5.05 12.78 12.88
C LYS A 158 5.33 14.16 12.31
N ASP A 159 6.60 14.45 12.07
CA ASP A 159 7.03 15.73 11.50
C ASP A 159 6.53 15.87 10.07
N LEU A 160 6.65 14.80 9.28
CA LEU A 160 6.12 14.74 7.93
C LEU A 160 4.61 14.98 7.91
N GLY A 161 3.87 14.42 8.86
CA GLY A 161 2.44 14.65 8.99
C GLY A 161 2.08 16.12 9.22
N ARG A 162 2.81 16.83 10.08
CA ARG A 162 2.61 18.27 10.31
C ARG A 162 2.97 19.10 9.09
N TRP A 163 4.09 18.76 8.45
CA TRP A 163 4.53 19.41 7.22
C TRP A 163 3.49 19.25 6.10
N LEU A 164 2.96 18.04 5.89
CA LEU A 164 1.91 17.76 4.91
C LEU A 164 0.62 18.55 5.18
N GLN A 165 0.25 18.76 6.45
CA GLN A 165 -0.93 19.57 6.78
C GLN A 165 -0.80 21.01 6.28
N ASN A 166 0.41 21.58 6.36
CA ASN A 166 0.68 22.93 5.88
C ASN A 166 0.78 22.96 4.34
N VAL A 167 1.50 22.00 3.74
CA VAL A 167 1.69 21.94 2.28
C VAL A 167 0.37 21.70 1.54
N LEU A 168 -0.46 20.79 2.03
CA LEU A 168 -1.75 20.43 1.42
C LEU A 168 -2.91 21.26 1.98
N ASN A 169 -2.63 22.26 2.83
CA ASN A 169 -3.62 23.13 3.45
C ASN A 169 -4.77 22.34 4.10
N MET A 170 -4.42 21.32 4.88
CA MET A 170 -5.35 20.36 5.49
C MET A 170 -5.16 20.30 7.01
N HIS A 171 -5.77 21.25 7.72
CA HIS A 171 -5.62 21.38 9.18
C HIS A 171 -6.63 20.57 10.00
N LYS A 172 -7.52 19.79 9.34
CA LYS A 172 -8.46 18.91 10.06
C LYS A 172 -7.71 17.78 10.76
N THR A 173 -8.23 17.28 11.88
CA THR A 173 -7.64 16.16 12.62
C THR A 173 -7.46 14.93 11.74
N ILE A 174 -6.22 14.70 11.33
CA ILE A 174 -5.80 13.53 10.56
C ILE A 174 -5.57 12.37 11.53
N ALA A 175 -5.87 11.13 11.15
CA ALA A 175 -5.54 10.00 12.01
C ALA A 175 -4.03 9.97 12.28
N SER A 176 -3.65 9.60 13.51
CA SER A 176 -2.27 9.66 13.96
C SER A 176 -1.37 8.58 13.35
N CYS A 177 -1.94 7.54 12.73
CA CYS A 177 -1.17 6.49 12.08
C CYS A 177 -0.33 7.01 10.90
N ASP A 178 0.79 6.33 10.69
CA ASP A 178 1.77 6.52 9.61
C ASP A 178 1.15 6.37 8.22
N SER A 179 0.20 5.44 8.07
CA SER A 179 -0.47 5.10 6.82
C SER A 179 -1.21 6.28 6.20
N VAL A 180 -1.67 7.23 7.02
CA VAL A 180 -2.29 8.46 6.48
C VAL A 180 -1.22 9.40 5.91
N LYS A 181 0.00 9.42 6.47
CA LYS A 181 1.08 10.26 5.95
C LYS A 181 1.58 9.72 4.62
N VAL A 182 1.64 8.40 4.47
CA VAL A 182 1.84 7.77 3.15
C VAL A 182 0.77 8.25 2.16
N ALA A 183 -0.51 8.25 2.55
CA ALA A 183 -1.58 8.78 1.69
C ALA A 183 -1.41 10.26 1.35
N GLY A 184 -0.90 11.09 2.28
CA GLY A 184 -0.62 12.51 2.02
C GLY A 184 0.57 12.73 1.11
N MET A 185 1.61 11.91 1.25
CA MET A 185 2.73 11.89 0.30
C MET A 185 2.27 11.49 -1.09
N MET A 186 1.42 10.47 -1.23
CA MET A 186 0.85 10.10 -2.53
C MET A 186 0.02 11.22 -3.13
N GLU A 187 -0.79 11.93 -2.32
CA GLU A 187 -1.58 13.07 -2.76
C GLU A 187 -0.71 14.26 -3.22
N LEU A 188 0.43 14.50 -2.56
CA LEU A 188 1.38 15.54 -2.91
C LEU A 188 2.20 15.17 -4.17
N LEU A 189 2.63 13.91 -4.27
CA LEU A 189 3.51 13.43 -5.33
C LEU A 189 2.76 13.13 -6.63
N ARG A 190 1.50 12.67 -6.58
CA ARG A 190 0.70 12.41 -7.78
C ARG A 190 0.19 13.73 -8.34
N THR A 191 0.82 14.24 -9.39
CA THR A 191 0.51 15.55 -9.98
C THR A 191 0.24 15.56 -11.48
N GLN A 192 0.41 14.42 -12.18
CA GLN A 192 0.32 14.37 -13.66
C GLN A 192 -0.99 14.96 -14.20
N GLY A 193 -0.87 15.89 -15.14
CA GLY A 193 -2.01 16.58 -15.76
C GLY A 193 -2.68 17.62 -14.85
N ILE A 194 -2.17 17.90 -13.64
CA ILE A 194 -2.78 18.89 -12.73
C ILE A 194 -1.79 19.99 -12.37
N TRP A 195 -1.96 21.17 -12.96
CA TRP A 195 -1.07 22.32 -12.75
C TRP A 195 -0.97 22.71 -11.29
N LYS A 196 -2.10 22.82 -10.59
CA LYS A 196 -2.14 23.25 -9.19
C LYS A 196 -1.29 22.37 -8.27
N HIS A 197 -1.37 21.04 -8.43
CA HIS A 197 -0.57 20.12 -7.62
C HIS A 197 0.90 20.13 -8.03
N SER A 198 1.17 20.20 -9.34
CA SER A 198 2.54 20.24 -9.87
C SER A 198 3.31 21.47 -9.40
N ILE A 199 2.67 22.65 -9.43
CA ILE A 199 3.24 23.91 -8.94
C ILE A 199 3.47 23.86 -7.44
N ARG A 200 2.53 23.30 -6.67
CA ARG A 200 2.68 23.12 -5.22
C ARG A 200 3.90 22.25 -4.89
N LEU A 201 4.07 21.12 -5.58
CA LEU A 201 5.21 20.23 -5.38
C LEU A 201 6.53 20.89 -5.83
N ALA A 202 6.52 21.60 -6.96
CA ALA A 202 7.67 22.36 -7.46
C ALA A 202 8.10 23.44 -6.46
N TYR A 203 7.15 24.15 -5.84
CA TYR A 203 7.47 25.14 -4.81
C TYR A 203 8.19 24.50 -3.62
N GLN A 204 7.68 23.37 -3.11
CA GLN A 204 8.30 22.70 -1.97
C GLN A 204 9.68 22.11 -2.27
N THR A 205 9.93 21.70 -3.51
CA THR A 205 11.19 21.02 -3.90
C THR A 205 12.26 21.96 -4.45
N SER A 206 11.88 23.18 -4.86
CA SER A 206 12.80 24.08 -5.60
C SER A 206 12.89 25.49 -5.04
N VAL A 207 11.90 25.92 -4.26
CA VAL A 207 11.83 27.29 -3.73
C VAL A 207 11.97 27.29 -2.22
N GLN A 208 11.31 26.35 -1.54
CA GLN A 208 11.32 26.34 -0.08
C GLN A 208 12.72 26.03 0.46
N PRO A 209 13.33 26.88 1.30
CA PRO A 209 14.72 26.71 1.71
C PRO A 209 14.88 25.75 2.88
N SER A 210 13.82 25.53 3.67
CA SER A 210 13.90 24.61 4.81
C SER A 210 12.56 23.99 5.19
N PHE A 211 12.66 22.80 5.79
CA PHE A 211 11.56 22.11 6.43
C PHE A 211 10.89 22.95 7.54
N GLN A 212 11.69 23.68 8.32
CA GLN A 212 11.23 24.39 9.51
C GLN A 212 10.36 25.59 9.15
N HIS A 213 10.66 26.30 8.06
CA HIS A 213 9.80 27.39 7.59
C HIS A 213 8.40 26.86 7.26
N THR A 214 8.29 25.76 6.51
CA THR A 214 6.99 25.15 6.22
C THR A 214 6.27 24.71 7.49
N LEU A 215 6.97 24.12 8.46
CA LEU A 215 6.36 23.70 9.74
C LEU A 215 5.80 24.86 10.55
N ASN A 216 6.52 25.99 10.58
CA ASN A 216 6.11 27.20 11.31
C ASN A 216 4.98 27.96 10.60
N GLY A 217 4.60 27.54 9.39
CA GLY A 217 3.65 28.27 8.55
C GLY A 217 4.28 29.48 7.84
N GLU A 218 5.60 29.57 7.83
CA GLU A 218 6.36 30.62 7.17
C GLU A 218 6.64 30.24 5.71
N MET A 219 6.66 31.25 4.83
CA MET A 219 6.93 31.07 3.40
C MET A 219 6.03 30.02 2.72
N LEU A 220 4.84 29.76 3.27
CA LEU A 220 3.84 28.91 2.62
C LEU A 220 3.32 29.61 1.36
N LEU A 221 3.17 28.84 0.29
CA LEU A 221 2.53 29.33 -0.92
C LEU A 221 1.04 29.51 -0.61
N GLU A 222 0.60 30.75 -0.46
CA GLU A 222 -0.80 31.05 -0.13
C GLU A 222 -1.73 30.51 -1.21
N GLU A 223 -2.92 30.05 -0.80
CA GLU A 223 -3.88 29.42 -1.71
C GLU A 223 -4.36 30.41 -2.80
N SER A 224 -4.45 31.70 -2.48
CA SER A 224 -4.75 32.80 -3.41
C SER A 224 -3.71 32.89 -4.53
N LEU A 225 -2.43 33.01 -4.16
CA LEU A 225 -1.31 33.08 -5.09
C LEU A 225 -1.18 31.79 -5.91
N LEU A 226 -1.31 30.62 -5.27
CA LEU A 226 -1.30 29.32 -5.95
C LEU A 226 -2.41 29.24 -7.02
N ASN A 227 -3.63 29.69 -6.71
CA ASN A 227 -4.72 29.71 -7.68
C ASN A 227 -4.42 30.68 -8.84
N GLN A 228 -3.81 31.83 -8.57
CA GLN A 228 -3.44 32.82 -9.59
C GLN A 228 -2.38 32.27 -10.56
N ILE A 229 -1.27 31.73 -10.05
CA ILE A 229 -0.20 31.14 -10.90
C ILE A 229 -0.67 29.89 -11.63
N THR A 230 -1.60 29.13 -11.04
CA THR A 230 -2.26 28.00 -11.71
C THR A 230 -3.08 28.48 -12.89
N ALA A 231 -3.93 29.50 -12.72
CA ALA A 231 -4.76 30.03 -13.81
C ALA A 231 -3.92 30.54 -14.99
N ILE A 232 -2.76 31.13 -14.70
CA ILE A 232 -1.79 31.55 -15.72
C ILE A 232 -1.21 30.33 -16.46
N ALA A 233 -0.81 29.29 -15.73
CA ALA A 233 -0.28 28.07 -16.33
C ALA A 233 -1.31 27.35 -17.21
N GLU A 234 -2.55 27.25 -16.73
CA GLU A 234 -3.70 26.71 -17.48
C GLU A 234 -3.91 27.45 -18.81
N ASN A 235 -3.89 28.78 -18.80
CA ASN A 235 -4.08 29.60 -19.99
C ASN A 235 -2.92 29.47 -20.99
N ILE A 236 -1.68 29.57 -20.50
CA ILE A 236 -0.49 29.42 -21.34
C ILE A 236 -0.43 28.01 -21.95
N PHE A 237 -0.73 26.98 -21.16
CA PHE A 237 -0.75 25.60 -21.67
C PHE A 237 -1.86 25.42 -22.70
N GLN A 238 -3.07 25.93 -22.45
CA GLN A 238 -4.17 25.91 -23.44
C GLN A 238 -3.72 26.55 -24.76
N GLN A 239 -3.11 27.74 -24.73
CA GLN A 239 -2.62 28.41 -25.93
C GLN A 239 -1.54 27.58 -26.65
N HIS A 240 -0.65 26.94 -25.88
CA HIS A 240 0.43 26.12 -26.41
C HIS A 240 -0.06 24.85 -27.12
N VAL A 241 -1.14 24.24 -26.63
CA VAL A 241 -1.66 22.96 -27.16
C VAL A 241 -2.82 23.12 -28.15
N THR A 242 -3.42 24.31 -28.25
CA THR A 242 -4.56 24.56 -29.14
C THR A 242 -4.15 24.43 -30.61
N GLY A 243 -4.82 23.54 -31.35
CA GLY A 243 -4.54 23.30 -32.77
C GLY A 243 -3.28 22.48 -33.04
N VAL A 244 -2.61 21.98 -31.99
CA VAL A 244 -1.43 21.13 -32.10
C VAL A 244 -1.83 19.68 -31.80
N PRO A 245 -1.52 18.70 -32.69
CA PRO A 245 -1.74 17.29 -32.40
C PRO A 245 -1.01 16.88 -31.12
N ALA A 246 -1.65 16.07 -30.27
CA ALA A 246 -1.06 15.63 -29.02
C ALA A 246 0.28 14.91 -29.20
N SER A 247 0.45 14.18 -30.31
CA SER A 247 1.69 13.48 -30.67
C SER A 247 2.87 14.41 -30.96
N SER A 248 2.66 15.72 -31.15
CA SER A 248 3.73 16.69 -31.43
C SER A 248 4.04 17.64 -30.27
N VAL A 249 3.21 17.66 -29.23
CA VAL A 249 3.35 18.55 -28.08
C VAL A 249 4.37 17.96 -27.10
N LEU A 250 5.40 18.74 -26.76
CA LEU A 250 6.43 18.43 -25.73
C LEU A 250 7.33 17.22 -26.06
N GLN A 251 7.37 16.77 -27.32
CA GLN A 251 8.37 15.79 -27.78
C GLN A 251 9.74 16.43 -28.09
N ASP A 252 9.76 17.73 -28.41
CA ASP A 252 11.00 18.48 -28.64
C ASP A 252 11.40 19.24 -27.37
N SER A 253 12.64 19.02 -26.92
CA SER A 253 13.27 19.77 -25.83
C SER A 253 13.18 21.30 -25.99
N ARG A 254 13.11 21.81 -27.23
CA ARG A 254 12.92 23.24 -27.51
C ARG A 254 11.53 23.73 -27.13
N GLN A 255 10.47 22.97 -27.45
CA GLN A 255 9.11 23.34 -27.05
C GLN A 255 8.95 23.38 -25.53
N VAL A 256 9.57 22.42 -24.83
CA VAL A 256 9.59 22.40 -23.36
C VAL A 256 10.32 23.64 -22.82
N LYS A 257 11.49 23.98 -23.38
CA LYS A 257 12.24 25.19 -23.00
C LYS A 257 11.48 26.48 -23.25
N ASP A 258 10.79 26.58 -24.39
CA ASP A 258 9.97 27.74 -24.72
C ASP A 258 8.80 27.88 -23.74
N LEU A 259 8.12 26.77 -23.42
CA LEU A 259 7.06 26.77 -22.41
C LEU A 259 7.57 27.17 -21.02
N ILE A 260 8.76 26.69 -20.61
CA ILE A 260 9.43 27.10 -19.37
C ILE A 260 9.65 28.62 -19.37
N ALA A 261 10.23 29.17 -20.44
CA ALA A 261 10.55 30.59 -20.54
C ALA A 261 9.28 31.47 -20.48
N VAL A 262 8.21 31.07 -21.17
CA VAL A 262 6.93 31.79 -21.18
C VAL A 262 6.25 31.75 -19.80
N LEU A 263 6.22 30.57 -19.16
CA LEU A 263 5.66 30.44 -17.80
C LEU A 263 6.46 31.24 -16.78
N ALA A 264 7.79 31.10 -16.79
CA ALA A 264 8.68 31.79 -15.86
C ALA A 264 8.51 33.30 -15.96
N LYS A 265 8.46 33.84 -17.18
CA LYS A 265 8.20 35.27 -17.42
C LYS A 265 6.83 35.69 -16.88
N ALA A 266 5.77 34.96 -17.23
CA ALA A 266 4.41 35.30 -16.82
C ALA A 266 4.24 35.27 -15.29
N TRP A 267 4.88 34.33 -14.60
CA TRP A 267 4.88 34.27 -13.15
C TRP A 267 5.72 35.37 -12.50
N TYR A 268 6.85 35.73 -13.11
CA TYR A 268 7.67 36.84 -12.65
C TYR A 268 6.91 38.18 -12.71
N ASP A 269 6.06 38.37 -13.73
CA ASP A 269 5.26 39.58 -13.95
C ASP A 269 4.11 39.76 -12.92
N ILE A 270 3.75 38.73 -12.15
CA ILE A 270 2.72 38.83 -11.08
C ILE A 270 3.17 39.76 -9.94
N GLY A 271 4.48 40.01 -9.81
CA GLY A 271 5.03 41.01 -8.90
C GLY A 271 5.68 40.46 -7.62
N GLY A 272 5.91 41.38 -6.68
CA GLY A 272 6.91 41.28 -5.62
C GLY A 272 6.90 40.02 -4.75
N GLU A 273 5.76 39.42 -4.44
CA GLU A 273 5.71 38.29 -3.51
C GLU A 273 6.40 37.02 -4.05
N LEU A 274 6.05 36.58 -5.27
CA LEU A 274 6.67 35.41 -5.88
C LEU A 274 8.14 35.68 -6.25
N ARG A 275 8.42 36.91 -6.73
CA ARG A 275 9.77 37.37 -7.05
C ARG A 275 10.70 37.36 -5.83
N ASN A 276 10.22 37.86 -4.69
CA ASN A 276 11.00 37.88 -3.44
C ASN A 276 11.27 36.47 -2.90
N ARG A 277 10.41 35.50 -3.20
CA ARG A 277 10.54 34.11 -2.74
C ARG A 277 11.44 33.26 -3.64
N CYS A 278 11.27 33.35 -4.96
CA CYS A 278 11.96 32.46 -5.90
C CYS A 278 13.26 33.05 -6.46
N GLY A 279 13.41 34.38 -6.45
CA GLY A 279 14.46 35.11 -7.18
C GLY A 279 14.24 35.06 -8.70
N THR A 280 14.25 33.85 -9.27
CA THR A 280 13.98 33.50 -10.67
C THR A 280 12.83 32.47 -10.71
N CYS A 281 11.93 32.55 -11.69
CA CYS A 281 10.77 31.63 -11.80
C CYS A 281 11.05 30.41 -12.68
N GLU A 282 12.24 30.33 -13.29
CA GLU A 282 12.65 29.33 -14.27
C GLU A 282 12.67 27.93 -13.67
N LEU A 283 13.28 27.77 -12.49
CA LEU A 283 13.35 26.48 -11.81
C LEU A 283 11.96 25.99 -11.36
N LEU A 284 11.13 26.91 -10.84
CA LEU A 284 9.75 26.63 -10.49
C LEU A 284 8.96 26.15 -11.73
N ALA A 285 9.12 26.82 -12.87
CA ALA A 285 8.43 26.48 -14.12
C ALA A 285 8.90 25.13 -14.67
N GLN A 286 10.21 24.91 -14.67
CA GLN A 286 10.82 23.64 -15.10
C GLN A 286 10.30 22.47 -14.29
N HIS A 287 10.39 22.53 -12.95
CA HIS A 287 9.91 21.44 -12.10
C HIS A 287 8.38 21.29 -12.17
N SER A 288 7.62 22.38 -12.29
CA SER A 288 6.17 22.32 -12.47
C SER A 288 5.78 21.56 -13.75
N ILE A 289 6.46 21.82 -14.87
CA ILE A 289 6.23 21.09 -16.13
C ILE A 289 6.60 19.62 -15.97
N CYS A 290 7.77 19.31 -15.40
CA CYS A 290 8.20 17.92 -15.22
C CYS A 290 7.20 17.12 -14.38
N TYR A 291 6.77 17.68 -13.24
CA TYR A 291 5.77 17.04 -12.39
C TYR A 291 4.39 16.96 -13.02
N PHE A 292 4.02 17.95 -13.86
CA PHE A 292 2.78 17.91 -14.62
C PHE A 292 2.78 16.80 -15.67
N LEU A 293 3.93 16.46 -16.27
CA LEU A 293 3.99 15.43 -17.31
C LEU A 293 4.18 14.02 -16.75
N GLU A 294 4.97 13.86 -15.69
CA GLU A 294 5.54 12.55 -15.34
C GLU A 294 4.97 11.91 -14.08
N ASN A 295 4.40 12.68 -13.16
CA ASN A 295 4.03 12.17 -11.83
C ASN A 295 2.65 11.48 -11.81
N ASP A 296 2.52 10.38 -12.52
CA ASP A 296 1.41 9.43 -12.36
C ASP A 296 1.48 8.70 -11.01
N ILE A 297 0.51 7.83 -10.72
CA ILE A 297 0.43 7.13 -9.42
C ILE A 297 1.62 6.19 -9.16
N PHE A 298 2.17 5.56 -10.21
CA PHE A 298 3.36 4.72 -10.11
C PHE A 298 4.60 5.54 -9.81
N THR A 299 4.82 6.62 -10.57
CA THR A 299 5.97 7.51 -10.39
C THR A 299 5.92 8.21 -9.04
N ALA A 300 4.72 8.54 -8.56
CA ALA A 300 4.53 9.04 -7.20
C ALA A 300 4.94 8.00 -6.14
N LEU A 301 4.52 6.75 -6.29
CA LEU A 301 4.88 5.67 -5.36
C LEU A 301 6.38 5.34 -5.41
N ASP A 302 6.97 5.35 -6.60
CA ASP A 302 8.40 5.18 -6.83
C ASP A 302 9.23 6.26 -6.14
N LYS A 303 8.88 7.54 -6.37
CA LYS A 303 9.52 8.68 -5.67
C LYS A 303 9.38 8.60 -4.17
N PHE A 304 8.21 8.17 -3.67
CA PHE A 304 8.04 7.96 -2.24
C PHE A 304 8.98 6.87 -1.73
N LEU A 305 9.03 5.71 -2.41
CA LEU A 305 9.86 4.58 -2.01
C LEU A 305 11.35 4.96 -1.98
N SER A 306 11.82 5.78 -2.92
CA SER A 306 13.24 6.21 -2.99
C SER A 306 13.73 6.94 -1.75
N CYS A 307 12.83 7.67 -1.09
CA CYS A 307 13.17 8.47 0.09
C CYS A 307 12.59 7.89 1.39
N ALA A 308 11.82 6.80 1.33
CA ALA A 308 11.13 6.23 2.48
C ALA A 308 11.95 5.17 3.22
N HIS A 309 11.95 5.24 4.54
CA HIS A 309 12.58 4.27 5.42
C HIS A 309 11.52 3.57 6.29
N GLY A 310 11.70 2.27 6.48
CA GLY A 310 10.80 1.41 7.23
C GLY A 310 10.69 0.03 6.59
N SER A 311 9.75 -0.75 7.09
CA SER A 311 9.42 -2.09 6.59
C SER A 311 7.93 -2.09 6.30
N PHE A 312 7.57 -1.93 5.03
CA PHE A 312 6.19 -1.76 4.58
C PHE A 312 5.89 -2.32 3.18
N GLY A 313 4.65 -2.75 3.01
CA GLY A 313 4.01 -3.02 1.73
C GLY A 313 2.91 -1.98 1.49
N ILE A 314 2.94 -1.31 0.34
CA ILE A 314 2.01 -0.23 -0.01
C ILE A 314 1.23 -0.63 -1.25
N THR A 315 -0.06 -0.35 -1.25
CA THR A 315 -0.85 -0.28 -2.47
C THR A 315 -1.48 1.09 -2.56
N ALA A 316 -1.31 1.76 -3.70
CA ALA A 316 -1.86 3.07 -3.98
C ALA A 316 -2.71 3.03 -5.25
N CYS A 317 -3.85 3.71 -5.20
CA CYS A 317 -4.66 3.97 -6.39
C CYS A 317 -5.26 5.38 -6.36
N CYS A 318 -5.56 5.90 -7.55
CA CYS A 318 -6.15 7.21 -7.75
C CYS A 318 -7.43 7.14 -8.57
N THR A 319 -8.41 7.99 -8.27
CA THR A 319 -9.64 8.09 -9.07
C THR A 319 -9.41 8.58 -10.50
N LEU A 320 -8.30 9.28 -10.75
CA LEU A 320 -7.90 9.72 -12.09
C LEU A 320 -7.32 8.58 -12.93
N ASP A 321 -6.90 7.49 -12.28
CA ASP A 321 -6.26 6.34 -12.89
C ASP A 321 -7.08 5.06 -12.56
N PRO A 322 -8.38 4.99 -12.95
CA PRO A 322 -9.34 4.01 -12.40
C PRO A 322 -9.06 2.55 -12.80
N ASN A 323 -8.16 2.33 -13.75
CA ASN A 323 -7.73 1.02 -14.21
C ASN A 323 -6.30 0.67 -13.76
N VAL A 324 -5.70 1.49 -12.89
CA VAL A 324 -4.30 1.39 -12.50
C VAL A 324 -4.20 1.21 -10.99
N VAL A 325 -3.34 0.29 -10.58
CA VAL A 325 -2.90 0.15 -9.19
C VAL A 325 -1.39 0.07 -9.14
N ALA A 326 -0.79 0.86 -8.25
CA ALA A 326 0.64 0.81 -7.96
C ALA A 326 0.86 0.09 -6.63
N ILE A 327 1.78 -0.87 -6.60
CA ILE A 327 2.10 -1.70 -5.45
C ILE A 327 3.59 -1.59 -5.20
N ALA A 328 3.99 -1.36 -3.95
CA ALA A 328 5.39 -1.33 -3.55
C ALA A 328 5.64 -2.26 -2.37
N SER A 329 6.85 -2.80 -2.30
CA SER A 329 7.35 -3.59 -1.19
C SER A 329 8.70 -3.05 -0.75
N ARG A 330 8.94 -2.99 0.57
CA ARG A 330 10.25 -2.80 1.20
C ARG A 330 10.22 -3.42 2.59
N GLY A 331 10.96 -4.49 2.82
CA GLY A 331 11.01 -5.25 4.06
C GLY A 331 9.69 -5.92 4.46
N GLN A 332 8.67 -5.91 3.60
CA GLN A 332 7.40 -6.61 3.79
C GLN A 332 6.94 -7.22 2.48
N ALA A 333 6.75 -8.53 2.49
CA ALA A 333 6.29 -9.29 1.33
C ALA A 333 5.01 -8.71 0.74
N MET A 334 5.00 -8.56 -0.58
CA MET A 334 3.82 -8.30 -1.38
C MET A 334 3.83 -9.27 -2.55
N SER A 335 2.71 -9.95 -2.76
CA SER A 335 2.54 -10.88 -3.86
C SER A 335 1.47 -10.35 -4.81
N VAL A 336 1.56 -10.74 -6.08
CA VAL A 336 0.56 -10.50 -7.12
C VAL A 336 0.26 -11.83 -7.78
N SER A 337 -1.01 -12.11 -8.00
CA SER A 337 -1.50 -13.36 -8.58
C SER A 337 -2.54 -13.10 -9.65
N PHE A 338 -2.55 -13.95 -10.67
CA PHE A 338 -3.37 -13.80 -11.85
C PHE A 338 -4.30 -15.00 -12.01
N ASN A 339 -5.57 -14.73 -12.24
CA ASN A 339 -6.55 -15.74 -12.61
C ASN A 339 -7.06 -15.40 -14.02
N GLU A 340 -6.48 -16.07 -15.02
CA GLU A 340 -6.81 -15.85 -16.44
C GLU A 340 -8.25 -16.23 -16.76
N ASP A 341 -8.75 -17.33 -16.19
CA ASP A 341 -10.12 -17.82 -16.40
C ASP A 341 -11.17 -16.77 -16.01
N LEU A 342 -10.88 -16.01 -14.94
CA LEU A 342 -11.77 -14.96 -14.43
C LEU A 342 -11.40 -13.55 -14.92
N GLY A 343 -10.24 -13.38 -15.57
CA GLY A 343 -9.70 -12.08 -15.93
C GLY A 343 -9.46 -11.17 -14.71
N VAL A 344 -9.04 -11.74 -13.57
CA VAL A 344 -8.85 -11.02 -12.30
C VAL A 344 -7.39 -11.04 -11.89
N VAL A 345 -6.91 -9.89 -11.42
CA VAL A 345 -5.65 -9.76 -10.70
C VAL A 345 -5.92 -9.62 -9.21
N LEU A 346 -5.26 -10.44 -8.40
CA LEU A 346 -5.30 -10.40 -6.95
C LEU A 346 -3.92 -10.01 -6.42
N TRP A 347 -3.88 -9.25 -5.33
CA TRP A 347 -2.65 -8.93 -4.64
C TRP A 347 -2.88 -8.90 -3.13
N GLY A 348 -1.79 -8.94 -2.38
CA GLY A 348 -1.82 -8.94 -0.91
C GLY A 348 -0.46 -9.24 -0.32
N SER A 349 -0.30 -8.98 0.96
CA SER A 349 0.94 -9.24 1.70
C SER A 349 1.12 -10.70 2.11
N GLU A 350 0.05 -11.50 2.07
CA GLU A 350 0.11 -12.93 2.33
C GLU A 350 -0.06 -13.74 1.05
N ALA A 351 1.01 -14.43 0.67
CA ALA A 351 1.06 -15.40 -0.41
C ALA A 351 -0.10 -16.42 -0.40
N SER A 352 -0.46 -16.91 0.78
CA SER A 352 -1.52 -17.91 0.98
C SER A 352 -2.92 -17.34 0.67
N ALA A 353 -3.16 -16.06 0.94
CA ALA A 353 -4.43 -15.40 0.67
C ALA A 353 -4.78 -15.38 -0.83
N GLN A 354 -3.75 -15.43 -1.69
CA GLN A 354 -3.87 -15.44 -3.14
C GLN A 354 -4.16 -16.81 -3.73
N MET A 355 -3.91 -17.87 -2.95
CA MET A 355 -4.18 -19.24 -3.35
C MET A 355 -5.60 -19.67 -3.02
N VAL A 356 -6.39 -18.81 -2.38
CA VAL A 356 -7.77 -19.13 -2.03
C VAL A 356 -8.65 -19.08 -3.30
N PRO A 357 -9.37 -20.17 -3.60
CA PRO A 357 -10.40 -20.21 -4.63
C PRO A 357 -11.28 -18.96 -4.72
N ILE A 358 -11.35 -18.36 -5.90
CA ILE A 358 -12.37 -17.33 -6.18
C ILE A 358 -13.65 -18.06 -6.59
N GLY A 359 -14.56 -18.26 -5.64
CA GLY A 359 -15.88 -18.82 -5.91
C GLY A 359 -16.73 -17.85 -6.74
N LEU A 360 -17.05 -18.22 -7.98
CA LEU A 360 -18.20 -17.64 -8.68
C LEU A 360 -19.47 -18.16 -8.01
N VAL A 361 -20.13 -17.32 -7.20
CA VAL A 361 -21.48 -17.66 -6.75
C VAL A 361 -22.39 -17.57 -7.97
N SER A 362 -22.71 -18.71 -8.58
CA SER A 362 -23.72 -18.79 -9.63
C SER A 362 -25.03 -18.20 -9.08
N GLY A 363 -25.52 -17.14 -9.72
CA GLY A 363 -26.78 -16.52 -9.33
C GLY A 363 -27.93 -17.52 -9.46
N GLY A 364 -28.66 -17.74 -8.37
CA GLY A 364 -29.94 -18.47 -8.40
C GLY A 364 -30.17 -19.34 -7.17
N GLY A 365 -30.81 -18.79 -6.14
CA GLY A 365 -31.32 -19.57 -5.03
C GLY A 365 -31.47 -18.77 -3.74
N ARG A 366 -32.67 -18.21 -3.51
CA ARG A 366 -33.08 -17.83 -2.15
C ARG A 366 -33.24 -19.14 -1.36
N GLY A 367 -32.29 -19.46 -0.50
CA GLY A 367 -32.37 -20.59 0.41
C GLY A 367 -31.20 -20.57 1.38
N GLY A 368 -31.49 -20.48 2.68
CA GLY A 368 -30.50 -20.27 3.72
C GLY A 368 -29.67 -21.49 4.10
N GLY A 369 -28.74 -21.24 5.02
CA GLY A 369 -27.94 -22.26 5.71
C GLY A 369 -26.54 -22.36 5.13
N GLY A 370 -25.56 -21.82 5.87
CA GLY A 370 -24.16 -22.15 5.64
C GLY A 370 -23.98 -23.66 5.73
N ARG A 371 -23.43 -24.24 4.67
CA ARG A 371 -22.76 -25.53 4.71
C ARG A 371 -21.45 -25.38 3.97
N ASP A 372 -20.40 -25.79 4.65
CA ASP A 372 -19.05 -25.88 4.16
C ASP A 372 -19.04 -26.70 2.85
N ILE A 373 -18.34 -26.16 1.84
CA ILE A 373 -18.10 -26.84 0.57
C ILE A 373 -16.98 -27.85 0.82
N GLU A 374 -17.29 -28.92 1.55
CA GLU A 374 -16.53 -30.15 1.55
C GLU A 374 -17.49 -31.31 1.34
N SER A 375 -17.09 -32.21 0.43
CA SER A 375 -17.80 -33.42 -0.01
C SER A 375 -18.95 -33.24 -1.00
N GLN A 376 -18.65 -33.43 -2.28
CA GLN A 376 -19.31 -34.47 -3.08
C GLN A 376 -18.45 -34.78 -4.31
N GLY A 377 -17.98 -36.02 -4.38
CA GLY A 377 -17.27 -36.55 -5.53
C GLY A 377 -18.20 -36.65 -6.74
N GLY A 378 -17.68 -36.28 -7.91
CA GLY A 378 -18.37 -36.45 -9.20
C GLY A 378 -18.29 -35.19 -10.06
N GLN A 379 -17.42 -35.24 -11.06
CA GLN A 379 -17.13 -34.22 -12.08
C GLN A 379 -16.41 -32.96 -11.57
N SER A 380 -15.18 -32.82 -12.07
CA SER A 380 -14.27 -31.68 -11.91
C SER A 380 -14.92 -30.37 -12.40
N ASN A 381 -15.70 -29.71 -11.56
CA ASN A 381 -15.82 -28.26 -11.62
C ASN A 381 -14.46 -27.72 -11.15
N MET A 382 -13.56 -27.47 -12.10
CA MET A 382 -12.27 -26.84 -11.81
C MET A 382 -12.55 -25.52 -11.10
N VAL A 383 -12.29 -25.52 -9.79
CA VAL A 383 -12.26 -24.31 -9.02
C VAL A 383 -11.18 -23.41 -9.64
N PRO A 384 -11.49 -22.19 -10.08
CA PRO A 384 -10.53 -21.32 -10.76
C PRO A 384 -9.30 -21.13 -9.87
N LYS A 385 -8.15 -21.65 -10.31
CA LYS A 385 -6.88 -21.56 -9.58
C LYS A 385 -6.07 -20.37 -10.08
N CYS A 386 -5.25 -19.83 -9.19
CA CYS A 386 -4.19 -18.90 -9.58
C CYS A 386 -3.32 -19.56 -10.66
N THR A 387 -3.21 -18.90 -11.81
CA THR A 387 -2.44 -19.36 -12.97
C THR A 387 -0.97 -18.98 -12.83
N HIS A 388 -0.71 -17.75 -12.36
CA HIS A 388 0.61 -17.16 -12.24
C HIS A 388 0.71 -16.34 -10.96
N ARG A 389 1.88 -16.34 -10.32
CA ARG A 389 2.19 -15.52 -9.14
C ARG A 389 3.55 -14.85 -9.31
N HIS A 390 3.63 -13.61 -8.83
CA HIS A 390 4.84 -12.84 -8.71
C HIS A 390 4.98 -12.31 -7.29
N ASP A 391 6.17 -12.44 -6.72
CA ASP A 391 6.52 -11.88 -5.41
C ASP A 391 7.47 -10.71 -5.61
N LEU A 392 7.15 -9.59 -4.98
CA LEU A 392 7.96 -8.39 -5.08
C LEU A 392 9.25 -8.53 -4.23
N ASP A 393 10.32 -7.89 -4.69
CA ASP A 393 11.58 -7.78 -3.95
C ASP A 393 11.44 -6.85 -2.74
N GLU A 394 11.32 -7.46 -1.55
CA GLU A 394 11.24 -6.73 -0.29
C GLU A 394 12.59 -6.18 0.17
N ASP A 395 13.72 -6.82 -0.16
CA ASP A 395 15.04 -6.42 0.36
C ASP A 395 15.56 -5.14 -0.31
N GLY A 396 15.51 -5.12 -1.65
CA GLY A 396 15.95 -3.97 -2.45
C GLY A 396 14.92 -2.85 -2.51
N GLY A 397 13.65 -3.21 -2.37
CA GLY A 397 12.52 -2.37 -2.65
C GLY A 397 12.13 -2.42 -4.13
N GLU A 398 10.88 -2.73 -4.41
CA GLU A 398 10.33 -2.84 -5.76
C GLU A 398 8.96 -2.17 -5.83
N VAL A 399 8.68 -1.53 -6.97
CA VAL A 399 7.38 -0.97 -7.33
C VAL A 399 6.89 -1.65 -8.60
N ILE A 400 5.66 -2.14 -8.58
CA ILE A 400 4.94 -2.63 -9.76
C ILE A 400 3.67 -1.80 -9.96
N GLU A 401 3.43 -1.40 -11.19
CA GLU A 401 2.13 -0.97 -11.67
C GLU A 401 1.46 -2.10 -12.42
N ILE A 402 0.15 -2.21 -12.17
CA ILE A 402 -0.76 -3.08 -12.89
C ILE A 402 -1.84 -2.20 -13.49
N ALA A 403 -1.91 -2.17 -14.82
CA ALA A 403 -2.89 -1.40 -15.57
C ALA A 403 -3.73 -2.31 -16.45
N ILE A 404 -5.06 -2.12 -16.40
CA ILE A 404 -6.00 -2.80 -17.30
C ILE A 404 -6.27 -1.87 -18.49
N CYS A 405 -5.73 -2.21 -19.66
CA CYS A 405 -5.96 -1.50 -20.91
C CYS A 405 -7.32 -1.90 -21.49
N THR A 406 -8.16 -0.93 -21.83
CA THR A 406 -9.49 -1.21 -22.41
C THR A 406 -9.44 -1.51 -23.91
N ASN A 407 -8.37 -1.11 -24.60
CA ASN A 407 -8.11 -1.43 -25.99
C ASN A 407 -6.60 -1.35 -26.31
N THR A 408 -6.22 -1.81 -27.51
CA THR A 408 -4.82 -1.84 -27.98
C THR A 408 -4.21 -0.44 -28.16
N GLN A 409 -5.02 0.58 -28.51
CA GLN A 409 -4.53 1.96 -28.66
C GLN A 409 -4.20 2.60 -27.30
N ASP A 410 -5.01 2.35 -26.26
CA ASP A 410 -4.74 2.79 -24.89
C ASP A 410 -3.43 2.18 -24.39
N ARG A 411 -3.20 0.89 -24.71
CA ARG A 411 -1.95 0.20 -24.40
C ARG A 411 -0.76 0.83 -25.12
N MET A 412 -0.86 1.07 -26.44
CA MET A 412 0.21 1.72 -27.21
C MET A 412 0.48 3.16 -26.74
N ALA A 413 -0.56 3.89 -26.33
CA ALA A 413 -0.41 5.23 -25.77
C ALA A 413 0.29 5.21 -24.40
N GLN A 414 -0.03 4.25 -23.53
CA GLN A 414 0.68 4.05 -22.25
C GLN A 414 2.14 3.63 -22.47
N GLU A 415 2.40 2.71 -23.40
CA GLU A 415 3.76 2.30 -23.79
C GLU A 415 4.57 3.47 -24.39
N ALA A 416 3.96 4.32 -25.22
CA ALA A 416 4.60 5.49 -25.83
C ALA A 416 4.89 6.61 -24.81
N ALA A 417 3.95 6.90 -23.90
CA ALA A 417 4.14 7.86 -22.81
C ALA A 417 5.31 7.45 -21.90
N TRP A 418 5.50 6.14 -21.69
CA TRP A 418 6.62 5.58 -20.95
C TRP A 418 7.95 5.72 -21.69
N CYS A 419 8.00 5.41 -22.98
CA CYS A 419 9.23 5.54 -23.79
C CYS A 419 9.73 7.00 -23.84
N ALA A 420 8.81 7.97 -23.83
CA ALA A 420 9.15 9.39 -23.78
C ALA A 420 9.82 9.81 -22.45
N SER A 421 9.63 9.04 -21.37
CA SER A 421 10.22 9.31 -20.04
C SER A 421 11.67 8.83 -19.87
N GLY A 422 12.26 8.20 -20.89
CA GLY A 422 13.66 7.77 -20.88
C GLY A 422 13.99 6.60 -19.94
N ARG A 423 12.99 5.86 -19.45
CA ARG A 423 13.18 4.70 -18.55
C ARG A 423 13.18 3.38 -19.34
N MET A 424 14.09 2.47 -18.97
CA MET A 424 14.41 1.23 -19.70
C MET A 424 13.23 0.25 -19.76
N GLN A 425 13.04 -0.41 -20.90
CA GLN A 425 12.07 -1.49 -21.08
C GLN A 425 12.67 -2.80 -20.55
N VAL A 426 12.06 -3.44 -19.56
CA VAL A 426 12.20 -4.89 -19.40
C VAL A 426 11.06 -5.50 -20.20
N GLN A 427 11.29 -5.73 -21.49
CA GLN A 427 10.34 -6.43 -22.33
C GLN A 427 10.40 -7.90 -21.91
N PHE A 428 9.36 -8.36 -21.22
CA PHE A 428 9.21 -9.77 -20.85
C PHE A 428 9.04 -10.61 -22.12
N GLY A 429 10.16 -11.14 -22.62
CA GLY A 429 10.22 -11.87 -23.88
C GLY A 429 11.63 -12.07 -24.42
N GLU A 430 12.56 -11.16 -24.11
CA GLU A 430 13.98 -11.43 -24.34
C GLU A 430 14.59 -12.02 -23.07
N SER A 431 15.19 -13.19 -23.21
CA SER A 431 15.96 -13.87 -22.18
C SER A 431 17.18 -13.02 -21.79
N SER A 432 16.97 -11.97 -21.01
CA SER A 432 18.01 -11.45 -20.15
C SER A 432 18.28 -12.53 -19.10
N PRO A 433 19.53 -13.01 -18.94
CA PRO A 433 19.85 -14.13 -18.05
C PRO A 433 19.53 -13.86 -16.57
N ASN A 434 19.13 -12.63 -16.25
CA ASN A 434 19.18 -12.06 -14.92
C ASN A 434 17.85 -11.47 -14.40
N PHE A 435 16.73 -11.66 -15.09
CA PHE A 435 15.40 -11.24 -14.60
C PHE A 435 14.51 -12.46 -14.35
N GLY A 436 13.81 -12.45 -13.21
CA GLY A 436 12.86 -13.50 -12.81
C GLY A 436 11.88 -13.81 -13.94
N ARG A 437 11.68 -15.10 -14.20
CA ARG A 437 10.85 -15.65 -15.28
C ARG A 437 9.40 -15.18 -15.17
N PHE A 438 9.05 -14.10 -15.85
CA PHE A 438 7.68 -13.94 -16.35
C PHE A 438 7.64 -14.59 -17.73
N SER A 439 6.96 -15.72 -17.84
CA SER A 439 6.56 -16.23 -19.15
C SER A 439 5.50 -15.27 -19.72
N PRO A 440 5.59 -14.87 -20.99
CA PRO A 440 4.57 -14.01 -21.59
C PRO A 440 3.20 -14.67 -21.48
N PHE A 441 2.22 -13.93 -20.97
CA PHE A 441 0.83 -14.37 -20.84
C PHE A 441 0.31 -14.91 -22.18
N SER A 442 -0.12 -16.17 -22.22
CA SER A 442 -0.77 -16.72 -23.41
C SER A 442 -2.20 -16.17 -23.49
N MET A 443 -2.35 -15.02 -24.12
CA MET A 443 -3.62 -14.40 -24.56
C MET A 443 -4.61 -13.94 -23.48
N GLN A 444 -4.55 -12.64 -23.17
CA GLN A 444 -5.66 -11.67 -23.30
C GLN A 444 -5.05 -10.25 -23.27
N ASN A 445 -5.19 -9.52 -24.38
CA ASN A 445 -4.40 -8.33 -24.77
C ASN A 445 -4.55 -7.04 -23.93
N ASN A 446 -5.06 -7.12 -22.70
CA ASN A 446 -5.59 -5.97 -21.97
C ASN A 446 -4.90 -5.70 -20.63
N LEU A 447 -3.76 -6.34 -20.35
CA LEU A 447 -2.98 -6.08 -19.13
C LEU A 447 -1.64 -5.47 -19.49
N PHE A 448 -1.29 -4.39 -18.81
CA PHE A 448 0.01 -3.74 -18.87
C PHE A 448 0.65 -3.78 -17.47
N LEU A 449 1.93 -4.15 -17.42
CA LEU A 449 2.70 -4.25 -16.20
C LEU A 449 3.96 -3.40 -16.35
N ARG A 450 4.28 -2.65 -15.30
CA ARG A 450 5.44 -1.77 -15.26
C ARG A 450 6.15 -1.94 -13.93
N VAL A 451 7.44 -2.25 -13.96
CA VAL A 451 8.20 -2.65 -12.76
C VAL A 451 9.45 -1.78 -12.63
N HIS A 452 9.75 -1.32 -11.42
CA HIS A 452 10.99 -0.66 -11.07
C HIS A 452 11.55 -1.21 -9.76
N ARG A 453 12.83 -1.59 -9.78
CA ARG A 453 13.58 -2.09 -8.61
C ARG A 453 14.59 -1.03 -8.19
N GLN A 454 14.59 -0.66 -6.92
CA GLN A 454 15.46 0.43 -6.44
C GLN A 454 16.92 0.03 -6.31
N LYS A 455 17.17 -1.25 -6.05
CA LYS A 455 18.50 -1.84 -6.14
C LYS A 455 18.51 -2.79 -7.33
N GLU A 456 19.53 -2.66 -8.18
CA GLU A 456 19.92 -3.81 -8.99
C GLU A 456 20.17 -4.95 -8.01
N GLN A 457 19.43 -6.04 -8.14
CA GLN A 457 19.78 -7.27 -7.46
C GLN A 457 21.18 -7.65 -7.98
N GLY A 458 22.22 -7.28 -7.24
CA GLY A 458 23.39 -8.12 -7.21
C GLY A 458 22.85 -9.47 -6.81
N PHE A 459 22.76 -10.40 -7.77
CA PHE A 459 22.32 -11.76 -7.52
C PHE A 459 22.94 -12.17 -6.20
N MET A 460 22.12 -12.44 -5.18
CA MET A 460 22.64 -13.11 -4.02
C MET A 460 23.17 -14.41 -4.61
N PRO A 461 24.50 -14.62 -4.66
CA PRO A 461 25.05 -15.81 -5.26
C PRO A 461 24.39 -17.00 -4.56
N LYS A 462 24.17 -18.11 -5.26
CA LYS A 462 23.55 -19.30 -4.65
C LYS A 462 24.25 -19.67 -3.34
N GLU A 463 25.54 -19.37 -3.26
CA GLU A 463 26.43 -19.53 -2.11
C GLU A 463 26.12 -18.62 -0.92
N LYS A 464 25.50 -17.45 -1.12
CA LYS A 464 24.99 -16.55 -0.06
C LYS A 464 23.54 -16.83 0.36
N PHE A 465 22.71 -17.37 -0.54
CA PHE A 465 21.33 -17.78 -0.21
C PHE A 465 21.29 -19.11 0.53
N ILE A 466 22.25 -19.98 0.24
CA ILE A 466 22.49 -21.19 1.02
C ILE A 466 23.10 -20.75 2.35
N ALA A 467 22.35 -20.88 3.44
CA ALA A 467 22.96 -20.88 4.76
C ALA A 467 24.06 -21.97 4.76
N PRO A 468 25.33 -21.61 5.03
CA PRO A 468 26.42 -22.59 5.07
C PRO A 468 26.26 -23.57 6.26
N GLU A 469 25.37 -23.23 7.18
CA GLU A 469 25.13 -23.93 8.43
C GLU A 469 23.93 -24.88 8.33
N THR A 470 24.11 -26.09 8.85
CA THR A 470 23.02 -27.03 9.14
C THR A 470 22.19 -26.58 10.34
N LEU A 471 20.98 -27.13 10.50
CA LEU A 471 20.21 -26.97 11.74
C LEU A 471 21.04 -27.39 12.97
N LEU A 472 21.89 -28.41 12.82
CA LEU A 472 22.72 -28.92 13.91
C LEU A 472 23.82 -27.93 14.34
N SER A 473 24.42 -27.20 13.40
CA SER A 473 25.42 -26.16 13.69
C SER A 473 24.80 -24.93 14.35
N LEU A 474 23.58 -24.54 13.96
CA LEU A 474 22.85 -23.43 14.59
C LEU A 474 22.52 -23.69 16.07
N VAL A 475 22.34 -24.96 16.45
CA VAL A 475 22.07 -25.36 17.84
C VAL A 475 23.36 -25.38 18.69
N GLY A 476 24.54 -25.17 18.09
CA GLY A 476 25.81 -25.07 18.83
C GLY A 476 26.26 -26.39 19.46
N VAL A 477 25.86 -27.54 18.90
CA VAL A 477 26.20 -28.90 19.41
C VAL A 477 27.70 -29.23 19.20
N GLY A 478 28.51 -28.31 18.68
CA GLY A 478 29.93 -28.49 18.35
C GLY A 478 30.96 -28.04 19.40
N GLY A 479 30.56 -27.82 20.66
CA GLY A 479 31.50 -27.55 21.75
C GLY A 479 32.05 -28.83 22.39
N ASP A 480 33.28 -29.19 22.06
CA ASP A 480 34.17 -30.17 22.72
C ASP A 480 33.92 -31.69 22.53
N GLY A 481 33.06 -32.10 21.60
CA GLY A 481 32.93 -33.51 21.16
C GLY A 481 33.24 -33.70 19.67
N PRO A 482 33.57 -34.93 19.21
CA PRO A 482 33.93 -35.17 17.81
C PRO A 482 32.79 -34.77 16.87
N SER A 483 33.02 -33.65 16.17
CA SER A 483 32.40 -33.15 14.95
C SER A 483 31.14 -33.89 14.46
N LEU A 484 29.96 -33.43 14.89
CA LEU A 484 28.72 -33.59 14.14
C LEU A 484 28.50 -32.43 13.15
N SER A 485 29.58 -31.81 12.65
CA SER A 485 29.48 -30.82 11.57
C SER A 485 29.32 -31.56 10.24
N ARG A 486 28.07 -31.83 9.85
CA ARG A 486 27.80 -32.11 8.43
C ARG A 486 27.94 -30.79 7.68
N ASP A 487 28.71 -30.79 6.61
CA ASP A 487 28.82 -29.64 5.73
C ASP A 487 27.53 -29.52 4.91
N ALA A 488 26.67 -28.55 5.25
CA ALA A 488 25.38 -28.32 4.60
C ALA A 488 25.50 -28.04 3.09
N SER A 489 26.70 -27.64 2.64
CA SER A 489 26.98 -27.35 1.25
C SER A 489 27.02 -28.60 0.36
N GLN A 490 27.25 -29.79 0.94
CA GLN A 490 27.45 -31.05 0.19
C GLN A 490 26.21 -31.94 0.09
N ALA A 491 25.13 -31.63 0.83
CA ALA A 491 23.91 -32.43 0.79
C ALA A 491 23.17 -32.25 -0.54
N LYS A 492 22.99 -33.36 -1.28
CA LYS A 492 22.25 -33.38 -2.57
C LYS A 492 20.76 -33.07 -2.40
N ASP A 493 20.19 -33.43 -1.25
CA ASP A 493 18.82 -33.13 -0.84
C ASP A 493 18.86 -32.45 0.53
N LYS A 494 18.62 -31.14 0.54
CA LYS A 494 18.73 -30.31 1.75
C LYS A 494 17.54 -30.46 2.69
N VAL A 495 16.34 -30.66 2.13
CA VAL A 495 15.14 -30.87 2.95
C VAL A 495 15.26 -32.21 3.68
N ALA A 496 15.71 -33.25 3.00
CA ALA A 496 15.97 -34.53 3.65
C ALA A 496 17.10 -34.44 4.70
N ALA A 497 18.13 -33.63 4.45
CA ALA A 497 19.20 -33.39 5.42
C ALA A 497 18.69 -32.65 6.67
N ASP A 498 17.92 -31.57 6.51
CA ASP A 498 17.31 -30.84 7.62
C ASP A 498 16.37 -31.73 8.44
N LEU A 499 15.54 -32.54 7.77
CA LEU A 499 14.67 -33.51 8.44
C LEU A 499 15.47 -34.57 9.21
N ALA A 500 16.64 -34.97 8.71
CA ALA A 500 17.52 -35.91 9.37
C ALA A 500 18.25 -35.32 10.59
N ASP A 501 18.39 -33.99 10.67
CA ASP A 501 18.98 -33.29 11.82
C ASP A 501 17.99 -33.14 13.00
N ILE A 502 16.67 -33.24 12.76
CA ILE A 502 15.66 -33.09 13.82
C ILE A 502 15.82 -34.15 14.93
N PRO A 503 15.88 -35.47 14.65
CA PRO A 503 16.03 -36.47 15.70
C PRO A 503 17.25 -36.29 16.63
N PRO A 504 18.49 -36.04 16.13
CA PRO A 504 19.64 -35.81 17.01
C PRO A 504 19.52 -34.50 17.81
N ILE A 505 18.95 -33.42 17.24
CA ILE A 505 18.66 -32.18 18.00
C ILE A 505 17.71 -32.47 19.17
N LEU A 506 16.63 -33.21 18.93
CA LEU A 506 15.69 -33.60 19.98
C LEU A 506 16.34 -34.48 21.06
N SER A 507 17.25 -35.39 20.65
CA SER A 507 18.01 -36.22 21.59
C SER A 507 18.96 -35.37 22.46
N PHE A 508 19.66 -34.42 21.85
CA PHE A 508 20.52 -33.47 22.56
C PHE A 508 19.72 -32.63 23.56
N LEU A 509 18.58 -32.06 23.15
CA LEU A 509 17.71 -31.30 24.04
C LEU A 509 17.24 -32.14 25.23
N ARG A 510 16.81 -33.39 25.00
CA ARG A 510 16.42 -34.31 26.09
C ARG A 510 17.58 -34.56 27.05
N LYS A 511 18.79 -34.79 26.54
CA LYS A 511 20.00 -34.97 27.34
C LYS A 511 20.27 -33.74 28.21
N GLU A 512 20.31 -32.56 27.61
CA GLU A 512 20.52 -31.26 28.28
C GLU A 512 19.49 -30.96 29.39
N PHE A 513 18.24 -31.43 29.26
CA PHE A 513 17.24 -31.30 30.32
C PHE A 513 17.36 -32.37 31.41
N SER A 514 17.90 -33.55 31.08
CA SER A 514 18.05 -34.68 32.00
C SER A 514 19.32 -34.60 32.87
N GLU A 515 20.40 -34.04 32.35
CA GLU A 515 21.68 -33.95 33.04
C GLU A 515 21.64 -32.92 34.16
N GLN A 516 22.31 -33.20 35.29
CA GLN A 516 22.25 -32.32 36.47
C GLN A 516 22.85 -30.93 36.20
N ASN A 517 23.85 -30.87 35.32
CA ASN A 517 24.56 -29.64 34.95
C ASN A 517 24.27 -29.21 33.50
N GLY A 518 23.26 -29.78 32.84
CA GLY A 518 22.87 -29.36 31.49
C GLY A 518 22.47 -27.89 31.47
N LYS A 519 22.87 -27.16 30.42
CA LYS A 519 22.65 -25.70 30.33
C LYS A 519 21.17 -25.38 30.29
N ASN A 520 20.38 -26.12 29.49
CA ASN A 520 18.94 -25.91 29.43
C ASN A 520 18.27 -26.17 30.78
N ARG A 521 18.60 -27.26 31.48
CA ARG A 521 18.08 -27.53 32.82
C ARG A 521 18.47 -26.43 33.83
N THR A 522 19.71 -25.98 33.78
CA THR A 522 20.23 -24.94 34.69
C THR A 522 19.51 -23.61 34.46
N THR A 523 19.37 -23.20 33.19
CA THR A 523 18.62 -21.99 32.79
C THR A 523 17.17 -22.07 33.22
N SER A 524 16.47 -23.19 32.96
CA SER A 524 15.08 -23.37 33.40
C SER A 524 14.95 -23.35 34.92
N ARG A 525 15.89 -23.93 35.66
CA ARG A 525 15.90 -23.88 37.13
C ARG A 525 16.12 -22.47 37.65
N HIS A 526 17.04 -21.71 37.04
CA HIS A 526 17.29 -20.33 37.41
C HIS A 526 16.06 -19.46 37.13
N PHE A 527 15.48 -19.59 35.95
CA PHE A 527 14.24 -18.92 35.56
C PHE A 527 13.09 -19.24 36.53
N PHE A 528 12.89 -20.52 36.87
CA PHE A 528 11.88 -20.93 37.84
C PHE A 528 12.11 -20.32 39.23
N LYS A 529 13.37 -20.25 39.71
CA LYS A 529 13.69 -19.58 40.98
C LYS A 529 13.32 -18.11 40.96
N MET A 530 13.64 -17.39 39.89
CA MET A 530 13.29 -15.97 39.73
C MET A 530 11.77 -15.77 39.75
N ILE A 531 11.04 -16.60 39.00
CA ILE A 531 9.58 -16.53 38.97
C ILE A 531 8.97 -16.87 40.33
N ARG A 532 9.45 -17.93 40.99
CA ARG A 532 8.97 -18.33 42.33
C ARG A 532 9.16 -17.20 43.34
N GLN A 533 10.33 -16.56 43.34
CA GLN A 533 10.58 -15.43 44.22
C GLN A 533 9.59 -14.29 43.94
N LYS A 534 9.36 -13.98 42.66
CA LYS A 534 8.39 -12.94 42.27
C LYS A 534 6.96 -13.24 42.72
N VAL A 535 6.52 -14.50 42.67
CA VAL A 535 5.21 -14.90 43.20
C VAL A 535 5.14 -14.68 44.71
N LEU A 536 6.16 -15.09 45.46
CA LEU A 536 6.23 -14.92 46.92
C LEU A 536 6.26 -13.46 47.34
N ASP A 537 7.05 -12.63 46.65
CA ASP A 537 7.09 -11.18 46.88
C ASP A 537 5.69 -10.57 46.74
N LYS A 538 4.94 -11.02 45.73
CA LYS A 538 3.58 -10.55 45.44
C LYS A 538 2.56 -10.93 46.50
N GLU A 539 2.69 -12.13 47.07
CA GLU A 539 1.84 -12.58 48.19
C GLU A 539 2.12 -11.81 49.48
N GLN A 540 3.34 -11.29 49.64
CA GLN A 540 3.78 -10.54 50.83
C GLN A 540 3.50 -9.03 50.72
N CYS A 541 3.39 -8.47 49.51
CA CYS A 541 3.05 -7.06 49.30
C CYS A 541 1.57 -6.77 49.65
N LYS A 542 1.31 -5.95 50.68
CA LYS A 542 0.00 -5.39 51.01
C LYS A 542 -0.08 -3.89 50.66
N GLY A 543 -1.19 -3.43 50.09
CA GLY A 543 -1.44 -2.00 49.81
C GLY A 543 -1.13 -1.56 48.38
N ASP A 544 -0.97 -0.25 48.16
CA ASP A 544 -0.82 0.37 46.83
C ASP A 544 0.49 -0.02 46.09
N ASP A 545 1.48 -0.57 46.79
CA ASP A 545 2.68 -1.13 46.15
C ASP A 545 2.38 -2.36 45.27
N ALA A 546 1.28 -3.09 45.53
CA ALA A 546 0.81 -4.17 44.66
C ALA A 546 0.36 -3.69 43.26
N LYS A 547 0.11 -2.38 43.09
CA LYS A 547 -0.25 -1.77 41.79
C LYS A 547 0.97 -1.27 41.00
N ARG A 548 2.14 -1.10 41.62
CA ARG A 548 3.35 -0.54 40.97
C ARG A 548 4.12 -1.53 40.08
N LEU A 549 3.84 -2.83 40.17
CA LEU A 549 4.42 -3.85 39.28
C LEU A 549 3.42 -4.19 38.15
N MET A 550 3.55 -3.49 37.02
CA MET A 550 2.65 -3.70 35.86
C MET A 550 2.97 -4.97 35.06
N ILE A 551 4.24 -5.41 35.04
CA ILE A 551 4.73 -6.57 34.27
C ILE A 551 5.63 -7.38 35.19
N ASP A 552 5.34 -8.68 35.36
CA ASP A 552 6.16 -9.59 36.16
C ASP A 552 7.18 -10.35 35.30
N VAL A 553 6.79 -10.67 34.05
CA VAL A 553 7.64 -11.33 33.07
C VAL A 553 7.40 -10.70 31.71
N LEU A 554 8.47 -10.12 31.16
CA LEU A 554 8.54 -9.63 29.78
C LEU A 554 9.20 -10.71 28.94
N VAL A 555 8.49 -11.20 27.91
CA VAL A 555 9.05 -12.14 26.93
C VAL A 555 9.20 -11.39 25.63
N THR A 556 10.34 -11.51 24.97
CA THR A 556 10.68 -10.77 23.75
C THR A 556 11.06 -11.75 22.63
N GLY A 557 10.97 -11.31 21.38
CA GLY A 557 11.33 -12.15 20.22
C GLY A 557 11.42 -11.33 18.94
N ALA A 558 12.27 -11.78 18.01
CA ALA A 558 12.42 -11.23 16.67
C ALA A 558 11.86 -12.22 15.63
N GLU A 559 11.23 -11.68 14.58
CA GLU A 559 10.78 -12.44 13.40
C GLU A 559 10.03 -13.74 13.74
N ALA A 560 10.54 -14.90 13.33
CA ALA A 560 9.94 -16.21 13.57
C ALA A 560 9.76 -16.56 15.06
N SER A 561 10.51 -15.92 15.96
CA SER A 561 10.39 -16.11 17.41
C SER A 561 9.21 -15.38 18.03
N LEU A 562 8.53 -14.50 17.29
CA LEU A 562 7.33 -13.77 17.77
C LEU A 562 6.21 -14.74 18.17
N TRP A 563 6.00 -15.78 17.35
CA TRP A 563 4.98 -16.79 17.62
C TRP A 563 5.34 -17.66 18.82
N LEU A 564 6.58 -18.15 18.90
CA LEU A 564 7.06 -18.98 20.02
C LEU A 564 6.95 -18.26 21.37
N ARG A 565 7.31 -16.97 21.38
CA ARG A 565 7.17 -16.09 22.55
C ARG A 565 5.72 -15.99 23.02
N GLU A 566 4.77 -15.86 22.09
CA GLU A 566 3.34 -15.82 22.41
C GLU A 566 2.82 -17.14 22.97
N GLN A 567 3.23 -18.27 22.37
CA GLN A 567 2.88 -19.59 22.91
C GLN A 567 3.42 -19.77 24.32
N PHE A 568 4.71 -19.46 24.54
CA PHE A 568 5.34 -19.52 25.85
C PHE A 568 4.60 -18.65 26.89
N ALA A 569 4.34 -17.39 26.56
CA ALA A 569 3.60 -16.48 27.45
C ALA A 569 2.17 -16.95 27.73
N SER A 570 1.53 -17.69 26.81
CA SER A 570 0.17 -18.22 27.00
C SER A 570 0.10 -19.46 27.89
N HIS A 571 1.20 -20.23 28.01
CA HIS A 571 1.26 -21.45 28.81
C HIS A 571 1.60 -21.21 30.29
N LEU A 572 2.19 -20.07 30.64
CA LEU A 572 2.56 -19.76 32.03
C LEU A 572 1.36 -19.40 32.94
N PRO A 573 0.33 -18.64 32.52
CA PRO A 573 -0.79 -18.24 33.38
C PRO A 573 -1.59 -19.42 33.97
N PRO A 574 -1.85 -20.53 33.24
CA PRO A 574 -2.47 -21.72 33.84
C PRO A 574 -1.67 -22.32 34.99
N LEU A 575 -0.34 -22.18 34.98
CA LEU A 575 0.55 -22.72 36.01
C LEU A 575 0.74 -21.75 37.17
N LEU A 576 0.79 -20.44 36.88
CA LEU A 576 1.10 -19.37 37.82
C LEU A 576 0.15 -18.17 37.58
N PRO A 577 -1.11 -18.28 38.00
CA PRO A 577 -2.17 -17.33 37.65
C PRO A 577 -1.97 -15.93 38.24
N THR A 578 -1.09 -15.80 39.23
CA THR A 578 -0.76 -14.53 39.88
C THR A 578 0.21 -13.67 39.05
N LEU A 579 0.85 -14.22 38.02
CA LEU A 579 1.80 -13.51 37.16
C LEU A 579 1.11 -12.74 36.03
N ARG A 580 1.61 -11.53 35.77
CA ARG A 580 1.29 -10.69 34.62
C ARG A 580 2.41 -10.82 33.60
N LEU A 581 2.13 -11.56 32.54
CA LEU A 581 3.04 -11.78 31.42
C LEU A 581 2.72 -10.83 30.28
N LEU A 582 3.76 -10.24 29.69
CA LEU A 582 3.63 -9.43 28.49
C LEU A 582 4.54 -9.96 27.38
N PRO A 583 3.99 -10.53 26.30
CA PRO A 583 4.74 -10.78 25.08
C PRO A 583 4.91 -9.48 24.29
N LEU A 584 6.14 -9.03 24.03
CA LEU A 584 6.44 -7.82 23.23
C LEU A 584 7.44 -8.12 22.10
N SER A 585 7.22 -7.50 20.94
CA SER A 585 8.14 -7.63 19.81
C SER A 585 9.45 -6.94 20.17
N SER A 586 10.60 -7.49 19.77
CA SER A 586 11.88 -6.79 19.89
C SER A 586 11.82 -5.41 19.24
N ASN A 587 11.03 -5.26 18.17
CA ASN A 587 10.86 -3.99 17.45
C ASN A 587 9.95 -2.99 18.19
N LYS A 588 9.44 -3.36 19.38
CA LYS A 588 8.54 -2.54 20.21
C LYS A 588 9.12 -2.24 21.60
N ILE A 589 10.36 -2.65 21.84
CA ILE A 589 11.15 -2.38 23.05
C ILE A 589 12.16 -1.30 22.67
#